data_AF-A0A9X5APU3-F1
#
_entry.id   AF-A0A9X5APU3-F1
#
_cell.length_a   1.000
_cell.length_b   1.000
_cell.length_c   1.000
_cell.angle_alpha   90.00
_cell.angle_beta   90.00
_cell.angle_gamma   90.00
#
_symmetry.space_group_name_H-M   'P 1'
#
loop_
_entity.id
_entity.type
_entity.pdbx_description
1 polymer ?
#
loop_
_entity_poly.entity_id
_entity_poly.type
_entity_poly.pdbx_seq_one_letter_code
_entity_poly.pdbx_strand_id
1 'polypeptide(L)' 'MGTTNIRLEGYEVTHEIVTGFKVYRDQVQVATIEKRNDEWIGAITVGTKVVTFQNENFEVVLNKITTLTT' A
#
# COMPACT_ATOMS: atom_id res chain seq x y z
N MET A 1 15.75 -10.53 14.65
CA MET A 1 15.34 -10.39 13.24
C MET A 1 13.99 -9.69 13.27
N GLY A 2 13.98 -8.36 13.14
CA GLY A 2 12.81 -7.54 13.45
C GLY A 2 11.71 -7.77 12.42
N THR A 3 10.52 -8.16 12.87
CA THR A 3 9.31 -8.08 12.05
C THR A 3 9.15 -6.64 11.63
N THR A 4 9.27 -6.38 10.33
CA THR A 4 9.05 -5.08 9.74
C THR A 4 7.60 -4.69 10.02
N ASN A 5 7.37 -3.80 10.99
CA ASN A 5 6.02 -3.43 11.44
C ASN A 5 5.37 -2.54 10.38
N ILE A 6 4.71 -3.15 9.41
CA ILE A 6 3.80 -2.47 8.50
C ILE A 6 2.46 -2.29 9.20
N ARG A 7 1.94 -1.05 9.22
CA ARG A 7 0.58 -0.73 9.65
C ARG A 7 -0.24 -0.27 8.46
N LEU A 8 -1.42 -0.85 8.29
CA LEU A 8 -2.41 -0.42 7.32
C LEU A 8 -3.47 0.44 8.01
N GLU A 9 -3.81 1.57 7.41
CA GLU A 9 -4.86 2.46 7.87
C GLU A 9 -5.81 2.74 6.70
N GLY A 10 -7.06 2.26 6.81
CA GLY A 10 -8.09 2.54 5.81
C GLY A 10 -8.51 4.01 5.85
N TYR A 11 -8.63 4.66 4.70
CA TYR A 11 -9.06 6.07 4.59
C TYR A 11 -10.15 6.32 3.56
N GLU A 12 -10.41 5.35 2.68
CA GLU A 12 -11.46 5.45 1.67
C GLU A 12 -12.34 4.21 1.74
N VAL A 13 -13.66 4.41 1.71
CA VAL A 13 -14.67 3.35 1.77
C VAL A 13 -15.68 3.59 0.66
N THR A 14 -15.93 2.55 -0.15
CA THR A 14 -16.92 2.56 -1.21
C THR A 14 -17.83 1.34 -1.05
N HIS A 15 -19.15 1.53 -1.00
CA HIS A 15 -20.12 0.45 -0.76
C HIS A 15 -19.76 -0.44 0.45
N GLU A 16 -19.41 0.18 1.59
CA GLU A 16 -19.03 -0.50 2.84
C GLU A 16 -17.71 -1.29 2.79
N ILE A 17 -16.97 -1.25 1.68
CA ILE A 17 -15.67 -1.90 1.52
C ILE A 17 -14.57 -0.84 1.56
N VAL A 18 -13.50 -1.08 2.33
CA VAL A 18 -12.32 -0.20 2.33
C VAL A 18 -11.63 -0.32 0.98
N THR A 19 -11.59 0.78 0.23
CA THR A 19 -10.98 0.87 -1.11
C THR A 19 -9.67 1.65 -1.10
N GLY A 20 -9.27 2.25 0.02
CA GLY A 20 -8.02 3.00 0.12
C GLY A 20 -7.31 2.77 1.46
N PHE A 21 -6.02 2.46 1.39
CA PHE A 21 -5.15 2.25 2.55
C PHE A 21 -3.92 3.16 2.50
N LYS A 22 -3.57 3.77 3.62
CA LYS A 22 -2.22 4.30 3.86
C LYS A 22 -1.37 3.20 4.48
N VAL A 23 -0.15 3.05 3.98
CA VAL A 23 0.80 2.07 4.48
C VAL A 23 1.90 2.80 5.24
N TYR A 24 2.07 2.43 6.51
CA TYR A 24 3.05 3.01 7.41
C TYR A 24 4.14 2.01 7.77
N ARG A 25 5.37 2.49 7.85
CA ARG A 25 6.54 1.81 8.42
C ARG A 25 7.18 2.74 9.43
N ASP A 26 7.40 2.26 10.65
CA ASP A 26 8.00 3.05 11.74
C ASP A 26 7.34 4.43 11.91
N GLN A 27 6.00 4.46 11.83
CA GLN A 27 5.14 5.66 11.89
C GLN A 27 5.24 6.62 10.69
N VAL A 28 6.07 6.34 9.69
CA VAL A 28 6.18 7.12 8.45
C VAL A 28 5.29 6.48 7.38
N GLN A 29 4.45 7.28 6.71
CA GLN A 29 3.70 6.81 5.56
C GLN A 29 4.66 6.59 4.38
N VAL A 30 4.72 5.36 3.88
CA VAL A 30 5.64 4.97 2.79
C VAL A 30 4.92 4.69 1.48
N ALA A 31 3.61 4.41 1.54
CA ALA A 31 2.82 4.12 0.35
C ALA A 31 1.31 4.37 0.56
N THR A 32 0.58 4.34 -0.54
CA THR A 32 -0.87 4.15 -0.57
C THR A 32 -1.23 2.91 -1.39
N ILE A 33 -2.36 2.29 -1.09
CA ILE A 33 -2.97 1.22 -1.87
C ILE A 33 -4.42 1.62 -2.14
N GLU A 34 -4.85 1.64 -3.40
CA GLU A 34 -6.21 2.00 -3.80
C GLU A 34 -6.84 0.95 -4.72
N LYS A 35 -8.13 0.64 -4.53
CA LYS A 35 -8.91 -0.20 -5.43
C LYS A 35 -9.57 0.66 -6.49
N ARG A 36 -9.28 0.40 -7.77
CA ARG A 36 -9.90 1.05 -8.93
C ARG A 36 -10.15 -0.01 -10.00
N ASN A 37 -11.35 -0.03 -10.59
CA ASN A 37 -11.69 -0.94 -11.70
C ASN A 37 -11.26 -2.40 -11.47
N ASP A 38 -11.61 -2.97 -10.31
CA ASP A 38 -11.25 -4.34 -9.93
C ASP A 38 -9.74 -4.65 -9.80
N GLU A 39 -8.87 -3.63 -9.79
CA GLU A 39 -7.44 -3.75 -9.51
C GLU A 39 -7.02 -2.95 -8.28
N TRP A 40 -6.05 -3.47 -7.54
CA TRP A 40 -5.36 -2.74 -6.49
C TRP A 40 -4.14 -2.05 -7.06
N ILE A 41 -3.99 -0.76 -6.79
CA ILE A 41 -2.91 0.08 -7.26
C ILE A 41 -2.10 0.50 -6.04
N GLY A 42 -0.83 0.11 -5.99
CA GLY A 42 0.13 0.57 -5.00
C GLY A 42 0.94 1.75 -5.54
N ALA A 43 1.07 2.81 -4.75
CA ALA A 43 1.97 3.92 -5.03
C ALA A 43 2.96 4.07 -3.87
N ILE A 44 4.26 3.91 -4.15
CA ILE A 44 5.33 3.97 -3.15
C ILE A 44 6.22 5.18 -3.42
N THR A 45 6.61 5.87 -2.36
CA THR A 45 7.68 6.87 -2.42
C THR A 45 9.03 6.18 -2.22
N VAL A 46 9.89 6.19 -3.24
CA VAL A 46 11.27 5.70 -3.18
C VAL A 46 12.21 6.88 -3.44
N GLY A 47 12.79 7.42 -2.36
CA GLY A 47 13.54 8.68 -2.42
C GLY A 47 12.64 9.84 -2.84
N THR A 48 12.94 10.47 -3.99
CA THR A 48 12.15 11.57 -4.57
C THR A 48 11.20 11.12 -5.69
N LYS A 49 11.15 9.82 -5.98
CA LYS A 49 10.31 9.26 -7.06
C LYS A 49 9.11 8.54 -6.49
N VAL A 50 8.01 8.60 -7.22
CA VAL A 50 6.83 7.75 -6.99
C VAL A 50 6.87 6.60 -7.97
N VAL A 51 6.78 5.38 -7.46
CA VAL A 51 6.65 4.17 -8.26
C VAL A 51 5.25 3.62 -8.07
N THR A 52 4.56 3.38 -9.19
CA THR A 52 3.23 2.77 -9.20
C THR A 52 3.27 1.37 -9.77
N PHE A 53 2.38 0.51 -9.29
CA PHE A 53 2.13 -0.82 -9.85
C PHE A 53 0.72 -1.27 -9.47
N GLN A 54 0.18 -2.18 -10.25
CA GLN A 54 -1.17 -2.68 -10.04
C GLN A 54 -1.23 -4.20 -10.12
N ASN A 55 -2.18 -4.78 -9.40
CA ASN A 55 -2.52 -6.19 -9.46
C ASN A 55 -3.96 -6.40 -8.97
N GLU A 56 -4.65 -7.41 -9.47
CA GLU A 56 -6.00 -7.78 -9.00
C GLU A 56 -6.01 -8.20 -7.52
N ASN A 57 -4.89 -8.74 -7.02
CA ASN A 57 -4.74 -9.25 -5.66
C ASN A 57 -4.05 -8.24 -4.73
N PHE A 58 -4.72 -7.88 -3.63
CA PHE A 58 -4.24 -6.96 -2.61
C PHE A 58 -2.89 -7.40 -2.00
N GLU A 59 -2.75 -8.68 -1.67
CA GLU A 59 -1.56 -9.22 -1.02
C GLU A 59 -0.31 -9.13 -1.91
N VAL A 60 -0.48 -9.26 -3.22
CA VAL A 60 0.61 -9.09 -4.19
C VAL A 60 1.10 -7.64 -4.15
N VAL A 61 0.17 -6.69 -4.07
CA VAL A 61 0.50 -5.27 -3.98
C VAL A 61 1.21 -4.97 -2.66
N LEU A 62 0.64 -5.40 -1.54
CA LEU A 62 1.19 -5.19 -0.20
C LEU A 62 2.60 -5.79 -0.05
N ASN A 63 2.82 -7.02 -0.50
CA ASN A 63 4.13 -7.68 -0.43
C ASN A 63 5.19 -6.90 -1.20
N LYS A 64 4.86 -6.38 -2.39
CA LYS A 64 5.78 -5.57 -3.17
C LYS A 64 6.13 -4.25 -2.47
N ILE A 65 5.17 -3.63 -1.78
CA ILE A 65 5.45 -2.46 -0.92
C ILE A 65 6.43 -2.84 0.18
N THR A 66 6.16 -3.94 0.89
CA THR A 66 7.03 -4.41 1.98
C THR A 66 8.45 -4.67 1.50
N THR A 67 8.63 -5.31 0.34
CA THR A 67 9.96 -5.56 -0.25
C THR A 67 10.68 -4.27 -0.63
N LEU A 68 9.99 -3.31 -1.23
CA LEU A 68 10.61 -2.08 -1.76
C LEU A 68 10.87 -1.00 -0.72
N THR A 69 10.30 -1.14 0.48
CA THR A 69 10.46 -0.18 1.59
C THR A 69 11.39 -0.69 2.69
N THR A 70 12.00 -1.87 2.51
CA THR A 70 13.01 -2.49 3.39
C THR A 70 14.40 -2.03 3.04
#